data_AF-A0A4Q6GAR2-F1
#
_entry.id   AF-A0A4Q6GAR2-F1
#
_cell.length_a   1.000
_cell.length_b   1.000
_cell.length_c   1.000
_cell.angle_alpha   90.00
_cell.angle_beta   90.00
_cell.angle_gamma   90.00
#
_symmetry.space_group_name_H-M   'P 1'
#
loop_
_entity.id
_entity.type
_entity.pdbx_description
1 polymer ?
#
loop_
_entity_poly.entity_id
_entity_poly.type
_entity_poly.pdbx_seq_one_letter_code
_entity_poly.pdbx_strand_id
1 'polypeptide(L)'
;MAASFLFYDLETFGSDPRRTRIAQFAAVRTDADLNPIDAPISFFVQPANDLLPSPVATLITGITPQHAWREGVNEAEAFARISEEMSRAETCTLGWNSLRFDDEFVRHGLFRNFHDPYEREWRGGNSRWDLLDVMRLAHALRPQGIAWPTREDGATSFKLEHLALANEVRQGAAHEALSDV
;
A
#
# COMPACT_ATOMS: atom_id res chain seq x y z
N MET A 1 -7.50 -11.97 18.24
CA MET A 1 -7.01 -10.67 17.75
C MET A 1 -5.80 -10.97 16.89
N ALA A 2 -5.58 -10.25 15.78
CA ALA A 2 -4.35 -10.43 14.99
C ALA A 2 -3.13 -10.20 15.88
N ALA A 3 -2.08 -11.00 15.69
CA ALA A 3 -0.84 -10.92 16.46
C ALA A 3 0.14 -9.87 15.88
N SER A 4 -0.03 -9.49 14.61
CA SER A 4 0.79 -8.48 13.96
C SER A 4 -0.01 -7.66 12.95
N PHE A 5 0.49 -6.46 12.65
CA PHE A 5 0.03 -5.64 11.54
C PHE A 5 1.08 -5.67 10.42
N LEU A 6 0.62 -5.73 9.17
CA LEU A 6 1.46 -5.54 7.99
C LEU A 6 0.95 -4.30 7.26
N PHE A 7 1.60 -3.16 7.51
CA PHE A 7 1.39 -1.92 6.79
C PHE A 7 2.02 -2.07 5.42
N TYR A 8 1.30 -1.72 4.36
CA TYR A 8 1.83 -1.81 3.01
C TYR A 8 1.21 -0.76 2.09
N ASP A 9 1.95 -0.43 1.03
CA ASP A 9 1.55 0.50 -0.01
C ASP A 9 2.11 0.05 -1.37
N LEU A 10 1.41 0.41 -2.44
CA LEU A 10 1.78 0.09 -3.81
C LEU A 10 1.97 1.35 -4.65
N GLU A 11 3.10 1.39 -5.34
CA GLU A 11 3.23 2.26 -6.51
C GLU A 11 2.90 1.46 -7.76
N THR A 12 2.10 2.04 -8.65
CA THR A 12 1.49 1.31 -9.78
C THR A 12 1.71 2.02 -11.10
N PHE A 13 1.71 1.26 -12.20
CA PHE A 13 1.83 1.82 -13.55
C PHE A 13 0.53 2.44 -14.09
N GLY A 14 -0.52 2.55 -13.28
CA GLY A 14 -1.81 3.12 -13.64
C GLY A 14 -2.86 2.89 -12.56
N SER A 15 -4.04 3.46 -12.70
CA SER A 15 -5.07 3.40 -11.64
C SER A 15 -6.08 2.26 -11.76
N ASP A 16 -6.10 1.51 -12.87
CA ASP A 16 -7.03 0.39 -13.07
C ASP A 16 -6.37 -0.94 -12.64
N PRO A 17 -6.72 -1.50 -11.45
CA PRO A 17 -6.09 -2.71 -10.91
C PRO A 17 -6.27 -3.94 -11.80
N ARG A 18 -7.32 -3.95 -12.64
CA ARG A 18 -7.63 -5.06 -13.55
C ARG A 18 -6.75 -5.04 -14.78
N ARG A 19 -6.36 -3.85 -15.25
CA ARG A 19 -5.67 -3.67 -16.55
C ARG A 19 -4.19 -3.34 -16.42
N THR A 20 -3.78 -2.64 -15.37
CA THR A 20 -2.39 -2.23 -15.16
C THR A 20 -1.65 -3.19 -14.20
N ARG A 21 -0.43 -2.83 -13.80
CA ARG A 21 0.46 -3.63 -12.95
C ARG A 21 1.06 -2.79 -11.83
N ILE A 22 1.51 -3.49 -10.78
CA ILE A 22 2.31 -2.92 -9.70
C ILE A 22 3.69 -2.56 -10.27
N ALA A 23 4.24 -1.43 -9.84
CA ALA A 23 5.59 -0.97 -10.14
C ALA A 23 6.53 -1.19 -8.94
N GLN A 24 6.05 -0.95 -7.71
CA GLN A 24 6.77 -1.20 -6.46
C GLN A 24 5.81 -1.70 -5.38
N PHE A 25 6.30 -2.59 -4.55
CA PHE A 25 5.67 -3.02 -3.31
C PHE A 25 6.56 -2.57 -2.14
N ALA A 26 5.96 -1.96 -1.12
CA ALA A 26 6.63 -1.74 0.16
C ALA A 26 5.75 -2.19 1.33
N ALA A 27 6.38 -2.69 2.39
CA ALA A 27 5.68 -3.07 3.60
C ALA A 27 6.57 -3.03 4.85
N VAL A 28 5.93 -2.79 6.00
CA VAL A 28 6.53 -2.86 7.34
C VAL A 28 5.62 -3.68 8.24
N ARG A 29 6.21 -4.64 8.95
CA ARG A 29 5.50 -5.46 9.93
C ARG A 29 5.72 -4.94 11.33
N THR A 30 4.63 -4.83 12.11
CA THR A 30 4.67 -4.40 13.51
C THR A 30 3.98 -5.39 14.43
N ASP A 31 4.31 -5.32 15.71
CA ASP A 31 3.47 -5.88 16.78
C ASP A 31 2.20 -5.03 17.00
N ALA A 32 1.39 -5.40 17.99
CA ALA A 32 0.15 -4.71 18.33
C ALA A 32 0.36 -3.30 18.91
N ASP A 33 1.55 -3.01 19.45
CA ASP A 33 1.95 -1.72 19.99
C ASP A 33 2.61 -0.82 18.92
N LEU A 34 2.57 -1.27 17.66
CA LEU A 34 3.11 -0.59 16.47
C LEU A 34 4.65 -0.50 16.45
N ASN A 35 5.35 -1.36 17.19
CA ASN A 35 6.80 -1.47 17.08
C ASN A 35 7.16 -2.35 15.87
N PRO A 36 8.07 -1.92 14.97
CA PRO A 36 8.57 -2.77 13.89
C PRO A 36 9.23 -4.05 14.43
N ILE A 37 8.86 -5.21 13.89
CA ILE A 37 9.36 -6.52 14.34
C ILE A 37 10.21 -7.25 13.29
N ASP A 38 10.15 -6.82 12.04
CA ASP A 38 10.93 -7.35 10.92
C ASP A 38 11.62 -6.20 10.17
N ALA A 39 12.60 -6.54 9.32
CA ALA A 39 13.17 -5.58 8.38
C ALA A 39 12.11 -5.10 7.38
N PRO A 40 12.11 -3.80 6.99
CA PRO A 40 11.23 -3.32 5.94
C PRO A 40 11.42 -4.05 4.62
N ILE A 41 10.31 -4.26 3.92
CA ILE A 41 10.28 -4.91 2.61
C ILE A 41 10.07 -3.81 1.57
N SER A 42 10.92 -3.76 0.56
CA SER A 42 10.71 -2.90 -0.61
C SER A 42 11.34 -3.53 -1.84
N PHE A 43 10.57 -3.69 -2.91
CA PHE A 43 11.09 -4.17 -4.18
C PHE A 43 10.24 -3.70 -5.37
N PHE A 44 10.88 -3.55 -6.52
CA PHE A 44 10.21 -3.23 -7.77
C PHE A 44 9.68 -4.48 -8.47
N VAL A 45 8.65 -4.29 -9.30
CA VAL A 45 8.08 -5.34 -10.15
C VAL A 45 8.34 -4.98 -11.61
N GLN A 46 9.01 -5.88 -12.33
CA GLN A 46 9.32 -5.69 -13.73
C GLN A 46 8.02 -5.63 -14.56
N PRO A 47 7.79 -4.57 -15.34
CA PRO A 47 6.67 -4.55 -16.27
C PRO A 47 6.87 -5.59 -17.35
N ALA A 48 5.81 -6.35 -17.66
CA ALA A 48 5.81 -7.26 -18.79
C ALA A 48 5.84 -6.50 -20.12
N ASN A 49 6.34 -7.14 -21.18
CA ASN A 49 6.53 -6.52 -22.50
C ASN A 49 5.22 -6.13 -23.21
N ASP A 50 4.08 -6.58 -22.70
CA ASP A 50 2.73 -6.29 -23.20
C ASP A 50 2.04 -5.15 -22.43
N LEU A 51 2.67 -4.59 -21.41
CA LEU A 51 2.18 -3.43 -20.66
C LEU A 51 2.75 -2.14 -21.26
N LEU A 52 1.87 -1.17 -21.53
CA LEU A 52 2.26 0.21 -21.73
C LEU A 52 1.87 1.03 -20.47
N PRO A 53 2.84 1.41 -19.63
CA PRO A 53 2.59 2.17 -18.40
C PRO A 53 1.98 3.54 -18.65
N SER A 54 1.12 3.99 -17.74
CA SER A 54 0.56 5.34 -17.76
C SER A 54 1.67 6.38 -17.57
N PRO A 55 1.83 7.34 -18.50
CA PRO A 55 2.79 8.43 -18.32
C PRO A 55 2.49 9.26 -17.07
N VAL A 56 1.21 9.45 -16.74
CA VAL A 56 0.79 10.22 -15.56
C VAL A 56 1.18 9.49 -14.27
N ALA A 57 0.99 8.18 -14.20
CA ALA A 57 1.42 7.40 -13.04
C ALA A 57 2.95 7.44 -12.88
N THR A 58 3.69 7.34 -13.97
CA THR A 58 5.17 7.47 -13.94
C THR A 58 5.62 8.84 -13.40
N LEU A 59 4.89 9.92 -13.72
CA LEU A 59 5.19 11.26 -13.20
C LEU A 59 4.86 11.41 -11.71
N ILE A 60 3.78 10.76 -11.24
CA ILE A 60 3.38 10.80 -9.82
C ILE A 60 4.35 9.99 -8.97
N THR A 61 4.60 8.74 -9.38
CA THR A 61 5.44 7.77 -8.63
C THR A 61 6.94 8.05 -8.78
N GLY A 62 7.37 8.73 -9.84
CA GLY A 62 8.79 8.85 -10.20
C GLY A 62 9.44 7.55 -10.69
N ILE A 63 8.71 6.44 -10.76
CA ILE A 63 9.23 5.12 -11.12
C ILE A 63 9.09 4.90 -12.63
N THR A 64 10.20 5.06 -13.36
CA THR A 64 10.21 4.76 -14.79
C THR A 64 10.10 3.25 -15.04
N PRO A 65 9.42 2.82 -16.13
CA PRO A 65 9.37 1.41 -16.51
C PRO A 65 10.76 0.78 -16.68
N GLN A 66 11.73 1.56 -17.17
CA GLN A 66 13.13 1.15 -17.33
C GLN A 66 13.81 0.90 -15.98
N HIS A 67 13.50 1.70 -14.96
CA HIS A 67 14.03 1.51 -13.62
C HIS A 67 13.47 0.23 -13.00
N ALA A 68 12.15 0.07 -12.99
CA ALA A 68 11.49 -1.13 -12.46
C ALA A 68 11.90 -2.40 -13.22
N TRP A 69 12.12 -2.31 -14.53
CA TRP A 69 12.62 -3.43 -15.33
C TRP A 69 14.05 -3.84 -14.96
N ARG A 70 14.93 -2.88 -14.62
CA ARG A 70 16.33 -3.13 -14.27
C ARG A 70 16.51 -3.62 -12.82
N GLU A 71 15.80 -3.01 -11.88
CA GLU A 71 15.98 -3.27 -10.44
C GLU A 71 14.95 -4.27 -9.87
N GLY A 72 13.85 -4.51 -10.59
CA GLY A 72 12.75 -5.32 -10.10
C GLY A 72 12.91 -6.80 -10.32
N VAL A 73 11.95 -7.55 -9.78
CA VAL A 73 11.73 -8.97 -10.06
C VAL A 73 10.53 -9.18 -10.98
N ASN A 74 10.44 -10.32 -11.64
CA ASN A 74 9.27 -10.61 -12.47
C ASN A 74 7.98 -10.72 -11.63
N GLU A 75 6.81 -10.58 -12.25
CA GLU A 75 5.53 -10.55 -11.55
C GLU A 75 5.28 -11.83 -10.72
N ALA A 76 5.67 -13.01 -11.21
CA ALA A 76 5.45 -14.26 -10.47
C ALA A 76 6.28 -14.33 -9.18
N GLU A 77 7.56 -13.95 -9.24
CA GLU A 77 8.44 -13.84 -8.07
C GLU A 77 7.92 -12.78 -7.08
N ALA A 78 7.46 -11.63 -7.59
CA ALA A 78 6.87 -10.58 -6.76
C ALA A 78 5.66 -11.09 -5.99
N PHE A 79 4.72 -11.77 -6.67
CA PHE A 79 3.50 -12.27 -6.02
C PHE A 79 3.73 -13.47 -5.12
N ALA A 80 4.76 -14.28 -5.36
CA ALA A 80 5.18 -15.29 -4.39
C ALA A 80 5.59 -14.65 -3.05
N ARG A 81 6.41 -13.58 -3.10
CA ARG A 81 6.84 -12.83 -1.90
C ARG A 81 5.68 -12.10 -1.22
N ILE A 82 4.84 -11.41 -1.99
CA ILE A 82 3.65 -10.71 -1.44
C ILE A 82 2.71 -11.72 -0.77
N SER A 83 2.46 -12.85 -1.43
CA SER A 83 1.59 -13.90 -0.88
C SER A 83 2.15 -14.47 0.42
N GLU A 84 3.45 -14.77 0.48
CA GLU A 84 4.11 -15.27 1.70
C GLU A 84 3.95 -14.30 2.87
N GLU A 85 4.22 -13.01 2.64
CA GLU A 85 4.15 -11.99 3.69
C GLU A 85 2.73 -11.71 4.16
N MET A 86 1.79 -11.58 3.24
CA MET A 86 0.39 -11.28 3.56
C MET A 86 -0.36 -12.48 4.14
N SER A 87 0.11 -13.71 3.89
CA SER A 87 -0.56 -14.94 4.35
C SER A 87 0.00 -15.50 5.66
N ARG A 88 1.00 -14.84 6.27
CA ARG A 88 1.46 -15.21 7.62
C ARG A 88 0.26 -15.18 8.58
N ALA A 89 0.08 -16.24 9.36
CA ALA A 89 -1.08 -16.39 10.25
C ALA A 89 -1.19 -15.22 11.25
N GLU A 90 -2.41 -14.91 11.65
CA GLU A 90 -2.75 -13.82 12.58
C GLU A 90 -2.21 -12.45 12.13
N THR A 91 -2.14 -12.19 10.83
CA THR A 91 -1.75 -10.88 10.25
C THR A 91 -2.98 -10.03 9.93
N CYS A 92 -2.99 -8.79 10.37
CA CYS A 92 -3.89 -7.76 9.84
C CYS A 92 -3.14 -6.93 8.78
N THR A 93 -3.46 -7.11 7.50
CA THR A 93 -2.87 -6.29 6.42
C THR A 93 -3.65 -4.99 6.26
N LEU A 94 -2.97 -3.84 6.25
CA LEU A 94 -3.62 -2.53 6.19
C LEU A 94 -2.76 -1.48 5.50
N GLY A 95 -3.39 -0.39 5.10
CA GLY A 95 -2.74 0.76 4.48
C GLY A 95 -3.67 1.97 4.48
N TRP A 96 -3.45 2.90 3.54
CA TRP A 96 -4.26 4.10 3.40
C TRP A 96 -5.07 4.06 2.10
N ASN A 97 -6.40 3.89 2.19
CA ASN A 97 -7.28 3.60 1.04
C ASN A 97 -7.03 2.21 0.39
N SER A 98 -6.36 1.31 1.10
CA SER A 98 -5.94 0.01 0.58
C SER A 98 -7.10 -0.87 0.14
N LEU A 99 -8.22 -0.88 0.88
CA LEU A 99 -9.37 -1.73 0.57
C LEU A 99 -10.00 -1.41 -0.80
N ARG A 100 -9.86 -0.18 -1.28
CA ARG A 100 -10.47 0.30 -2.54
C ARG A 100 -9.49 0.41 -3.70
N PHE A 101 -8.20 0.21 -3.44
CA PHE A 101 -7.15 0.36 -4.44
C PHE A 101 -6.16 -0.80 -4.37
N ASP A 102 -5.28 -0.82 -3.36
CA ASP A 102 -4.17 -1.75 -3.26
C ASP A 102 -4.60 -3.20 -3.16
N ASP A 103 -5.65 -3.49 -2.40
CA ASP A 103 -6.22 -4.82 -2.28
C ASP A 103 -6.71 -5.37 -3.63
N GLU A 104 -7.24 -4.51 -4.50
CA GLU A 104 -7.68 -4.93 -5.83
C GLU A 104 -6.49 -5.26 -6.74
N PHE A 105 -5.39 -4.51 -6.63
CA PHE A 105 -4.13 -4.85 -7.30
C PHE A 105 -3.57 -6.18 -6.81
N VAL A 106 -3.56 -6.40 -5.50
CA VAL A 106 -3.11 -7.64 -4.88
C VAL A 106 -3.98 -8.80 -5.35
N ARG A 107 -5.32 -8.69 -5.29
CA ARG A 107 -6.26 -9.72 -5.75
C ARG A 107 -6.05 -10.08 -7.22
N HIS A 108 -5.97 -9.07 -8.10
CA HIS A 108 -5.77 -9.31 -9.52
C HIS A 108 -4.41 -9.93 -9.84
N GLY A 109 -3.36 -9.51 -9.14
CA GLY A 109 -2.03 -10.06 -9.38
C GLY A 109 -1.83 -11.46 -8.78
N LEU A 110 -2.41 -11.75 -7.60
CA LEU A 110 -2.48 -13.12 -7.07
C LEU A 110 -3.21 -14.03 -8.06
N PHE A 111 -4.36 -13.59 -8.58
CA PHE A 111 -5.10 -14.32 -9.61
C PHE A 111 -4.25 -14.59 -10.87
N ARG A 112 -3.54 -13.57 -11.39
CA ARG A 112 -2.68 -13.71 -12.58
C ARG A 112 -1.53 -14.69 -12.35
N ASN A 113 -1.06 -14.82 -11.11
CA ASN A 113 0.11 -15.62 -10.75
C ASN A 113 -0.26 -16.91 -9.99
N PHE A 114 -1.49 -17.40 -10.15
CA PHE A 114 -1.95 -18.70 -9.65
C PHE A 114 -1.95 -18.86 -8.11
N HIS A 115 -2.11 -17.76 -7.38
CA HIS A 115 -2.41 -17.76 -5.95
C HIS A 115 -3.91 -17.57 -5.71
N ASP A 116 -4.42 -18.03 -4.57
CA ASP A 116 -5.80 -17.69 -4.17
C ASP A 116 -5.90 -16.19 -3.87
N PRO A 117 -6.80 -15.43 -4.52
CA PRO A 117 -6.87 -13.98 -4.35
C PRO A 117 -7.37 -13.51 -2.98
N TYR A 118 -7.99 -14.39 -2.19
CA TYR A 118 -8.79 -14.02 -1.03
C TYR A 118 -8.35 -14.72 0.26
N GLU A 119 -7.69 -15.89 0.20
CA GLU A 119 -7.32 -16.66 1.41
C GLU A 119 -6.48 -15.83 2.40
N ARG A 120 -5.55 -15.01 1.93
CA ARG A 120 -4.74 -14.12 2.78
C ARG A 120 -5.57 -13.16 3.64
N GLU A 121 -6.83 -12.90 3.27
CA GLU A 121 -7.69 -11.91 3.91
C GLU A 121 -8.43 -12.43 5.14
N TRP A 122 -8.44 -13.75 5.37
CA TRP A 122 -9.24 -14.38 6.44
C TRP A 122 -8.65 -15.68 7.00
N ARG A 123 -7.90 -16.44 6.20
CA ARG A 123 -7.37 -17.75 6.60
C ARG A 123 -6.31 -17.56 7.69
N GLY A 124 -6.22 -18.52 8.62
CA GLY A 124 -5.20 -18.49 9.68
C GLY A 124 -5.40 -17.35 10.68
N GLY A 125 -6.61 -16.83 10.82
CA GLY A 125 -6.90 -15.69 11.71
C GLY A 125 -6.51 -14.33 11.13
N ASN A 126 -6.22 -14.27 9.83
CA ASN A 126 -5.89 -13.01 9.16
C ASN A 126 -7.10 -12.10 9.03
N SER A 127 -6.83 -10.81 8.84
CA SER A 127 -7.83 -9.79 8.62
C SER A 127 -7.28 -8.65 7.75
N ARG A 128 -8.14 -7.68 7.42
CA ARG A 128 -7.75 -6.48 6.71
C ARG A 128 -8.29 -5.22 7.37
N TRP A 129 -7.62 -4.10 7.16
CA TRP A 129 -8.08 -2.80 7.65
C TRP A 129 -7.64 -1.65 6.73
N ASP A 130 -8.20 -0.46 6.95
CA ASP A 130 -7.94 0.76 6.15
C ASP A 130 -8.00 1.99 7.03
N LEU A 131 -6.90 2.73 7.12
CA LEU A 131 -6.78 3.88 7.99
C LEU A 131 -7.49 5.13 7.45
N LEU A 132 -7.84 5.20 6.16
CA LEU A 132 -8.51 6.36 5.60
C LEU A 132 -9.87 6.59 6.28
N ASP A 133 -10.69 5.55 6.39
CA ASP A 133 -12.02 5.68 7.00
C ASP A 133 -11.94 5.75 8.53
N VAL A 134 -10.89 5.19 9.16
CA VAL A 134 -10.59 5.41 10.58
C VAL A 134 -10.33 6.89 10.84
N MET A 135 -9.54 7.54 9.99
CA MET A 135 -9.21 8.96 10.15
C MET A 135 -10.39 9.87 9.83
N ARG A 136 -11.25 9.50 8.88
CA ARG A 136 -12.53 10.19 8.65
C ARG A 136 -13.45 10.09 9.87
N LEU A 137 -13.52 8.91 10.50
CA LEU A 137 -14.30 8.71 11.73
C LEU A 137 -13.74 9.53 12.90
N ALA A 138 -12.42 9.53 13.07
CA ALA A 138 -11.74 10.32 14.10
C ALA A 138 -12.04 11.81 13.92
N HIS A 139 -11.88 12.35 12.71
CA HIS A 139 -12.24 13.74 12.40
C HIS A 139 -13.72 14.05 12.70
N ALA A 140 -14.64 13.15 12.32
CA ALA A 140 -16.07 13.39 12.49
C ALA A 140 -16.53 13.32 13.95
N LEU A 141 -15.97 12.42 14.75
CA LEU A 141 -16.49 12.11 16.09
C LEU A 141 -15.58 12.59 17.23
N ARG A 142 -14.26 12.57 17.05
CA ARG A 142 -13.25 12.88 18.08
C ARG A 142 -12.06 13.63 17.46
N PRO A 143 -12.27 14.83 16.89
CA PRO A 143 -11.22 15.55 16.16
C PRO A 143 -10.11 16.12 17.06
N GLN A 144 -10.31 16.15 18.38
CA GLN A 144 -9.37 16.78 19.30
C GLN A 144 -8.02 16.04 19.30
N GLY A 145 -6.93 16.79 19.25
CA GLY A 145 -5.56 16.27 19.33
C GLY A 145 -4.87 16.02 17.99
N ILE A 146 -5.56 16.15 16.86
CA ILE A 146 -4.99 16.04 15.51
C ILE A 146 -5.20 17.35 14.76
N ALA A 147 -4.18 17.80 14.04
CA ALA A 147 -4.28 18.92 13.11
C ALA A 147 -4.91 18.43 11.79
N TRP A 148 -6.05 19.03 11.42
CA TRP A 148 -6.81 18.66 10.24
C TRP A 148 -6.64 19.71 9.13
N PRO A 149 -5.80 19.46 8.11
CA PRO A 149 -5.54 20.41 7.04
C PRO A 149 -6.77 20.60 6.14
N THR A 150 -6.97 21.81 5.64
CA THR A 150 -8.05 22.14 4.70
C THR A 150 -7.54 22.20 3.27
N ARG A 151 -8.40 21.82 2.33
CA ARG A 151 -8.22 22.02 0.89
C ARG A 151 -8.58 23.46 0.50
N GLU A 152 -8.32 23.82 -0.76
CA GLU A 152 -8.64 25.14 -1.32
C GLU A 152 -10.15 25.45 -1.28
N ASP A 153 -10.99 24.43 -1.37
CA ASP A 153 -12.46 24.54 -1.27
C ASP A 153 -12.97 24.67 0.18
N GLY A 154 -12.06 24.70 1.17
CA GLY A 154 -12.37 24.76 2.60
C GLY A 154 -12.71 23.41 3.23
N ALA A 155 -12.81 22.32 2.47
CA ALA A 155 -13.10 20.99 3.02
C ALA A 155 -11.84 20.36 3.62
N THR A 156 -11.98 19.53 4.66
CA THR A 156 -10.85 18.79 5.24
C THR A 156 -10.18 17.89 4.19
N SER A 157 -8.84 17.90 4.14
CA SER A 157 -8.04 16.97 3.34
C SER A 157 -7.75 15.70 4.14
N PHE A 158 -7.95 14.55 3.49
CA PHE A 158 -7.54 13.24 3.99
C PHE A 158 -6.45 12.61 3.12
N LYS A 159 -5.71 13.44 2.37
CA LYS A 159 -4.48 12.99 1.74
C LYS A 159 -3.45 12.71 2.83
N LEU A 160 -2.79 11.56 2.77
CA LEU A 160 -1.80 11.13 3.74
C LEU A 160 -0.67 12.18 3.90
N GLU A 161 -0.14 12.66 2.78
CA GLU A 161 0.86 13.74 2.73
C GLU A 161 0.44 14.99 3.52
N HIS A 162 -0.80 15.47 3.33
CA HIS A 162 -1.28 16.69 3.99
C HIS A 162 -1.40 16.46 5.50
N LEU A 163 -1.94 15.31 5.93
CA LEU A 163 -2.10 14.97 7.35
C LEU A 163 -0.75 14.78 8.03
N ALA A 164 0.18 14.07 7.39
CA ALA A 164 1.51 13.84 7.92
C ALA A 164 2.28 15.15 8.10
N LEU A 165 2.20 16.07 7.12
CA LEU A 165 2.81 17.39 7.20
C LEU A 165 2.17 18.26 8.29
N ALA A 166 0.84 18.30 8.36
CA ALA A 166 0.13 19.11 9.35
C ALA A 166 0.36 18.66 10.79
N ASN A 167 0.74 17.40 11.01
CA ASN A 167 1.00 16.81 12.33
C ASN A 167 2.49 16.54 12.58
N GLU A 168 3.40 17.05 11.74
CA GLU A 168 4.86 16.97 11.92
C GLU A 168 5.41 15.52 12.00
N VAL A 169 4.77 14.56 11.34
CA VAL A 169 5.17 13.14 11.33
C VAL A 169 5.76 12.67 10.00
N ARG A 170 5.88 13.55 9.00
CA ARG A 170 6.47 13.21 7.70
C ARG A 170 7.96 12.91 7.86
N GLN A 171 8.39 11.73 7.44
CA GLN A 171 9.79 11.35 7.25
C GLN A 171 9.97 10.85 5.82
N GLY A 172 10.91 11.41 5.05
CA GLY A 172 11.12 11.02 3.64
C GLY A 172 10.34 11.85 2.60
N ALA A 173 10.49 11.49 1.33
CA ALA A 173 9.85 12.15 0.19
C ALA A 173 8.42 11.61 -0.05
N ALA A 174 7.52 12.43 -0.61
CA ALA A 174 6.20 11.97 -1.09
C ALA A 174 6.33 10.96 -2.24
N HIS A 175 5.48 9.93 -2.26
CA HIS A 175 5.42 8.91 -3.32
C HIS A 175 6.67 8.02 -3.41
N GLU A 176 7.28 7.76 -2.27
CA GLU A 176 8.18 6.62 -2.09
C GLU A 176 7.40 5.61 -1.26
N ALA A 177 7.11 4.42 -1.80
CA ALA A 177 6.22 3.43 -1.17
C ALA A 177 6.60 3.14 0.29
N LEU A 178 7.89 3.17 0.63
CA LEU A 178 8.35 2.97 2.00
C LEU A 178 8.18 4.20 2.91
N SER A 179 8.16 5.41 2.35
CA SER A 179 7.89 6.65 3.10
C SER A 179 6.41 6.79 3.45
N ASP A 180 5.52 6.21 2.64
CA ASP A 180 4.07 6.26 2.87
C ASP A 180 3.58 5.12 3.79
N VAL A 181 4.39 4.08 3.99
CA VAL A 181 4.21 3.00 5.00
C VAL A 181 4.73 3.43 6.37
#